data_AF-A0A7V9F2R0-F1
#
_entry.id   AF-A0A7V9F2R0-F1
#
_cell.length_a   1.000
_cell.length_b   1.000
_cell.length_c   1.000
_cell.angle_alpha   90.00
_cell.angle_beta   90.00
_cell.angle_gamma   90.00
#
_symmetry.space_group_name_H-M   'P 1'
#
loop_
_entity.id
_entity.type
_entity.pdbx_description
1 polymer ?
#
loop_
_entity_poly.entity_id
_entity_poly.type
_entity_poly.pdbx_seq_one_letter_code
_entity_poly.pdbx_strand_id
1 'polypeptide(L)'
;MPINPPMGGQPAYLPHPYEQYHPGYYQPPQLPAPSWPQQQSQWGYGGWSPAPPPRRSNGVARLFVGLLGGVAALFFALVIVSAALGGAASSRAEGIDHSPAQPSDPDAQPVDPTDIQAVLTANPLYTQGGLANGRCPAEDLGEASKDEQTRFYLALMDCLDAEWGAPIESAGFAYTEPGLVVFDTSVTTPCGSANPQDGRTLAFYCPGDEVLYADAPQVRKFFGSIDVAYAILIGHEFGHHVQKETALLEAFDAAIYDDYDQRLVLNRRLELQASCMGGLFLGAIAESFPIDDQRLSQLDRAAGAFGDEPGAPDNQRDHGSGESNRDWILRAFSTNDLGQCNTFVAPDDDVD
;
A
#
# COMPACT_ATOMS: atom_id res chain seq x y z
N MET A 1 60.02 -22.22 28.83
CA MET A 1 58.61 -21.97 29.20
C MET A 1 58.38 -20.47 29.09
N PRO A 2 57.27 -20.03 28.48
CA PRO A 2 57.22 -18.82 27.67
C PRO A 2 56.42 -17.68 28.32
N ILE A 3 56.68 -16.42 27.94
CA ILE A 3 55.73 -15.31 28.10
C ILE A 3 55.81 -14.40 26.86
N ASN A 4 54.64 -13.99 26.41
CA ASN A 4 54.19 -13.51 25.09
C ASN A 4 54.91 -12.31 24.43
N PRO A 5 54.77 -12.14 23.10
CA PRO A 5 55.10 -10.91 22.39
C PRO A 5 54.02 -9.82 22.55
N PRO A 6 54.35 -8.53 22.33
CA PRO A 6 53.39 -7.43 22.43
C PRO A 6 52.59 -7.20 21.14
N MET A 7 51.46 -6.52 21.33
CA MET A 7 50.31 -6.35 20.45
C MET A 7 50.60 -5.61 19.14
N GLY A 8 50.04 -6.14 18.06
CA GLY A 8 49.89 -5.49 16.76
C GLY A 8 48.78 -4.43 16.76
N GLY A 9 48.94 -3.44 15.87
CA GLY A 9 48.24 -2.17 15.86
C GLY A 9 46.76 -2.22 15.46
N GLN A 10 46.08 -1.16 15.89
CA GLN A 10 44.75 -0.74 15.44
C GLN A 10 44.89 -0.01 14.09
N PRO A 11 44.08 -0.32 13.05
CA PRO A 11 43.88 0.59 11.94
C PRO A 11 42.88 1.68 12.30
N ALA A 12 43.23 2.91 11.97
CA ALA A 12 42.42 4.11 12.11
C ALA A 12 41.16 4.05 11.22
N TYR A 13 40.01 4.38 11.81
CA TYR A 13 38.75 4.58 11.10
C TYR A 13 38.77 5.96 10.43
N LEU A 14 38.72 5.99 9.09
CA LEU A 14 38.49 7.21 8.31
C LEU A 14 36.97 7.41 8.17
N PRO A 15 36.42 8.61 8.44
CA PRO A 15 35.01 8.90 8.16
C PRO A 15 34.80 9.10 6.66
N HIS A 16 33.79 8.43 6.09
CA HIS A 16 33.31 8.64 4.73
C HIS A 16 32.50 9.95 4.63
N PRO A 17 32.67 10.74 3.56
CA PRO A 17 31.94 11.99 3.37
C PRO A 17 30.70 11.74 2.49
N TYR A 18 29.51 11.83 3.08
CA TYR A 18 28.31 12.20 2.33
C TYR A 18 27.51 13.18 3.20
N GLU A 19 27.88 14.45 3.08
CA GLU A 19 27.06 15.56 3.54
C GLU A 19 26.72 16.40 2.31
N GLN A 20 25.45 16.81 2.26
CA GLN A 20 24.91 17.92 1.47
C GLN A 20 24.52 17.63 0.00
N TYR A 21 23.27 17.19 -0.18
CA TYR A 21 22.42 17.71 -1.26
C TYR A 21 20.97 17.86 -0.78
N HIS A 22 20.55 19.10 -0.54
CA HIS A 22 19.15 19.50 -0.41
C HIS A 22 18.69 20.10 -1.75
N PRO A 23 17.70 19.54 -2.45
CA PRO A 23 16.93 20.29 -3.42
C PRO A 23 15.64 20.80 -2.75
N GLY A 24 15.44 22.11 -2.76
CA GLY A 24 14.27 22.77 -2.21
C GLY A 24 12.96 22.25 -2.83
N TYR A 25 12.03 21.85 -1.98
CA TYR A 25 10.70 21.42 -2.38
C TYR A 25 9.90 22.58 -2.96
N TYR A 26 9.52 22.43 -4.22
CA TYR A 26 8.50 23.24 -4.86
C TYR A 26 7.14 22.84 -4.26
N GLN A 27 6.52 23.69 -3.45
CA GLN A 27 5.14 23.50 -3.01
C GLN A 27 4.19 23.83 -4.17
N PRO A 28 3.46 22.86 -4.77
CA PRO A 28 2.44 23.18 -5.75
C PRO A 28 1.28 23.94 -5.10
N PRO A 29 0.53 24.75 -5.87
CA PRO A 29 -0.61 25.50 -5.35
C PRO A 29 -1.65 24.58 -4.72
N GLN A 30 -2.02 24.84 -3.47
CA GLN A 30 -3.08 24.10 -2.79
C GLN A 30 -4.43 24.43 -3.44
N LEU A 31 -4.90 23.52 -4.29
CA LEU A 31 -6.29 23.47 -4.70
C LEU A 31 -7.12 22.91 -3.53
N PRO A 32 -8.35 23.40 -3.31
CA PRO A 32 -9.19 22.90 -2.23
C PRO A 32 -9.46 21.40 -2.43
N ALA A 33 -9.14 20.61 -1.42
CA ALA A 33 -9.44 19.18 -1.39
C ALA A 33 -10.97 18.97 -1.50
N PRO A 34 -11.44 17.99 -2.29
CA PRO A 34 -12.81 17.51 -2.19
C PRO A 34 -13.09 17.04 -0.76
N SER A 35 -14.26 17.39 -0.22
CA SER A 35 -14.69 16.92 1.10
C SER A 35 -15.09 15.44 1.02
N TRP A 36 -14.14 14.54 1.23
CA TRP A 36 -14.47 13.16 1.57
C TRP A 36 -15.20 13.15 2.93
N PRO A 37 -16.24 12.32 3.12
CA PRO A 37 -16.79 12.13 4.45
C PRO A 37 -15.67 11.59 5.33
N GLN A 38 -15.23 12.37 6.33
CA GLN A 38 -14.34 11.91 7.39
C GLN A 38 -15.08 10.83 8.19
N GLN A 39 -14.99 9.58 7.75
CA GLN A 39 -15.26 8.44 8.60
C GLN A 39 -13.92 7.93 9.07
N GLN A 40 -13.74 7.94 10.40
CA GLN A 40 -12.65 7.24 11.07
C GLN A 40 -12.71 5.77 10.64
N SER A 41 -11.83 5.37 9.74
CA SER A 41 -11.59 3.97 9.42
C SER A 41 -10.85 3.36 10.60
N GLN A 42 -11.51 2.40 11.25
CA GLN A 42 -10.85 1.50 12.19
C GLN A 42 -10.50 0.27 11.39
N TRP A 43 -9.28 0.25 10.89
CA TRP A 43 -8.67 -0.95 10.40
C TRP A 43 -7.86 -1.54 11.54
N GLY A 44 -7.80 -2.86 11.61
CA GLY A 44 -7.18 -3.57 12.70
C GLY A 44 -7.51 -5.03 12.59
N TYR A 45 -6.50 -5.83 12.26
CA TYR A 45 -6.57 -7.26 12.47
C TYR A 45 -6.96 -7.51 13.93
N GLY A 46 -8.08 -8.21 14.11
CA GLY A 46 -8.79 -8.31 15.38
C GLY A 46 -7.98 -8.98 16.49
N GLY A 47 -7.14 -8.21 17.18
CA GLY A 47 -6.78 -8.42 18.57
C GLY A 47 -7.96 -8.05 19.46
N TRP A 48 -8.65 -9.06 19.98
CA TRP A 48 -9.74 -9.00 20.99
C TRP A 48 -9.67 -7.81 21.98
N SER A 49 -10.72 -6.96 22.02
CA SER A 49 -11.17 -6.23 23.23
C SER A 49 -12.55 -5.54 23.03
N PRO A 50 -13.41 -5.44 24.09
CA PRO A 50 -14.79 -4.95 23.98
C PRO A 50 -14.90 -3.40 23.96
N ALA A 51 -15.93 -2.90 23.25
CA ALA A 51 -16.13 -1.47 22.98
C ALA A 51 -16.60 -0.63 24.21
N PRO A 52 -16.12 0.62 24.37
CA PRO A 52 -16.66 1.59 25.34
C PRO A 52 -17.96 2.28 24.85
N PRO A 53 -18.79 2.84 25.77
CA PRO A 53 -20.12 3.37 25.43
C PRO A 53 -20.10 4.77 24.77
N PRO A 54 -21.14 5.14 23.99
CA PRO A 54 -21.12 6.30 23.11
C PRO A 54 -21.34 7.64 23.84
N ARG A 55 -20.66 8.70 23.36
CA ARG A 55 -20.89 10.10 23.76
C ARG A 55 -21.74 10.85 22.72
N ARG A 56 -22.69 11.64 23.21
CA ARG A 56 -23.64 12.48 22.45
C ARG A 56 -22.99 13.74 21.89
N SER A 57 -23.38 14.15 20.68
CA SER A 57 -23.04 15.44 20.05
C SER A 57 -24.22 16.43 20.10
N ASN A 58 -23.91 17.73 20.05
CA ASN A 58 -24.86 18.83 19.84
C ASN A 58 -24.35 19.71 18.69
N GLY A 59 -25.26 20.17 17.82
CA GLY A 59 -24.94 20.87 16.57
C GLY A 59 -25.12 22.39 16.55
N VAL A 60 -25.38 22.87 15.32
CA VAL A 60 -25.72 24.23 14.82
C VAL A 60 -24.53 25.07 14.33
N ALA A 61 -24.55 25.85 13.23
CA ALA A 61 -25.01 25.73 11.82
C ALA A 61 -24.62 27.04 11.07
N ARG A 62 -24.63 27.00 9.72
CA ARG A 62 -24.92 28.08 8.71
C ARG A 62 -23.79 28.88 8.00
N LEU A 63 -23.63 28.56 6.70
CA LEU A 63 -23.79 29.36 5.45
C LEU A 63 -23.27 30.80 5.36
N PHE A 64 -22.56 31.13 4.26
CA PHE A 64 -22.81 32.29 3.36
C PHE A 64 -22.15 32.10 1.96
N VAL A 65 -22.84 32.58 0.91
CA VAL A 65 -22.47 32.52 -0.53
C VAL A 65 -22.21 33.95 -1.04
N GLY A 66 -21.29 34.15 -2.00
CA GLY A 66 -21.29 35.37 -2.81
C GLY A 66 -20.13 35.58 -3.80
N LEU A 67 -20.46 35.41 -5.09
CA LEU A 67 -19.94 36.07 -6.31
C LEU A 67 -18.44 36.01 -6.67
N LEU A 68 -18.12 35.63 -7.93
CA LEU A 68 -17.06 36.24 -8.76
C LEU A 68 -17.14 35.79 -10.23
N GLY A 69 -18.14 36.29 -10.97
CA GLY A 69 -18.34 36.05 -12.41
C GLY A 69 -17.45 36.89 -13.36
N GLY A 70 -16.38 37.52 -12.86
CA GLY A 70 -15.54 38.45 -13.64
C GLY A 70 -14.19 37.90 -14.10
N VAL A 71 -13.74 36.75 -13.58
CA VAL A 71 -12.37 36.23 -13.79
C VAL A 71 -12.28 35.26 -14.99
N ALA A 72 -13.40 34.66 -15.40
CA ALA A 72 -13.42 33.61 -16.42
C ALA A 72 -13.05 34.07 -17.84
N ALA A 73 -13.28 35.35 -18.19
CA ALA A 73 -13.05 35.84 -19.56
C ALA A 73 -11.57 36.18 -19.86
N LEU A 74 -10.76 36.51 -18.83
CA LEU A 74 -9.33 36.78 -18.98
C LEU A 74 -8.48 35.49 -18.98
N PHE A 75 -8.95 34.44 -18.32
CA PHE A 75 -8.30 33.12 -18.32
C PHE A 75 -8.34 32.46 -19.71
N PHE A 76 -9.46 32.58 -20.43
CA PHE A 76 -9.63 31.96 -21.75
C PHE A 76 -8.71 32.55 -22.83
N ALA A 77 -8.34 33.83 -22.74
CA ALA A 77 -7.45 34.46 -23.71
C ALA A 77 -5.98 34.07 -23.51
N LEU A 78 -5.56 33.73 -22.28
CA LEU A 78 -4.20 33.30 -21.98
C LEU A 78 -3.96 31.83 -22.37
N VAL A 79 -4.98 30.97 -22.23
CA VAL A 79 -4.92 29.53 -22.56
C VAL A 79 -4.74 29.26 -24.05
N ILE A 80 -5.21 30.16 -24.92
CA ILE A 80 -5.11 29.99 -26.39
C ILE A 80 -3.68 30.29 -26.89
N VAL A 81 -2.90 31.12 -26.20
CA VAL A 81 -1.53 31.48 -26.62
C VAL A 81 -0.50 30.44 -26.18
N SER A 82 -0.72 29.74 -25.07
CA SER A 82 0.17 28.65 -24.61
C SER A 82 0.03 27.36 -25.41
N ALA A 83 -1.15 27.09 -25.99
CA ALA A 83 -1.38 25.90 -26.82
C ALA A 83 -0.63 25.93 -28.18
N ALA A 84 -0.26 27.11 -28.67
CA ALA A 84 0.40 27.28 -29.98
C ALA A 84 1.93 27.10 -29.95
N LEU A 85 2.54 26.94 -28.77
CA LEU A 85 3.98 26.73 -28.59
C LEU A 85 4.31 25.37 -27.97
N GLY A 86 3.34 24.44 -27.92
CA GLY A 86 3.49 23.13 -27.30
C GLY A 86 4.58 22.28 -27.93
N GLY A 87 5.77 22.27 -27.33
CA GLY A 87 6.54 21.04 -27.26
C GLY A 87 5.67 20.00 -26.58
N ALA A 88 5.66 18.76 -27.09
CA ALA A 88 4.95 17.66 -26.45
C ALA A 88 5.38 17.62 -24.97
N ALA A 89 4.47 17.97 -24.07
CA ALA A 89 4.71 17.78 -22.65
C ALA A 89 4.76 16.27 -22.46
N SER A 90 5.95 15.72 -22.19
CA SER A 90 6.09 14.33 -21.72
C SER A 90 5.22 14.22 -20.46
N SER A 91 4.26 13.30 -20.45
CA SER A 91 3.48 13.06 -19.24
C SER A 91 4.41 12.56 -18.13
N ARG A 92 4.03 12.80 -16.87
CA ARG A 92 4.79 12.31 -15.71
C ARG A 92 4.75 10.78 -15.66
N ALA A 93 3.65 10.21 -16.09
CA ALA A 93 3.45 8.77 -16.21
C ALA A 93 4.33 8.10 -17.28
N GLU A 94 4.45 8.67 -18.49
CA GLU A 94 5.21 8.06 -19.60
C GLU A 94 6.73 7.93 -19.34
N GLY A 95 7.25 8.57 -18.29
CA GLY A 95 8.66 8.54 -17.94
C GLY A 95 9.06 7.51 -16.88
N ILE A 96 8.11 6.76 -16.31
CA ILE A 96 8.40 5.78 -15.26
C ILE A 96 8.77 4.45 -15.92
N ASP A 97 9.99 3.99 -15.66
CA ASP A 97 10.47 2.68 -16.12
C ASP A 97 10.03 1.60 -15.13
N HIS A 98 8.99 0.85 -15.50
CA HIS A 98 8.48 -0.26 -14.70
C HIS A 98 9.20 -1.58 -14.98
N SER A 99 10.37 -1.58 -15.66
CA SER A 99 11.13 -2.79 -15.92
C SER A 99 11.42 -3.56 -14.61
N PRO A 100 11.28 -4.90 -14.59
CA PRO A 100 11.47 -5.66 -13.36
C PRO A 100 12.91 -5.53 -12.86
N ALA A 101 13.08 -5.19 -11.59
CA ALA A 101 14.38 -5.23 -10.96
C ALA A 101 14.98 -6.64 -11.05
N GLN A 102 16.30 -6.72 -11.18
CA GLN A 102 16.97 -8.01 -11.21
C GLN A 102 17.05 -8.61 -9.81
N PRO A 103 16.87 -9.93 -9.65
CA PRO A 103 17.09 -10.60 -8.38
C PRO A 103 18.50 -10.31 -7.85
N SER A 104 18.60 -9.89 -6.58
CA SER A 104 19.88 -9.71 -5.92
C SER A 104 20.48 -11.03 -5.43
N ASP A 105 19.61 -12.00 -5.13
CA ASP A 105 19.97 -13.37 -4.75
C ASP A 105 18.85 -14.35 -5.16
N PRO A 106 18.83 -14.81 -6.43
CA PRO A 106 17.77 -15.70 -6.93
C PRO A 106 17.83 -17.10 -6.31
N ASP A 107 18.94 -17.48 -5.66
CA ASP A 107 19.12 -18.78 -5.03
C ASP A 107 18.91 -18.73 -3.50
N ALA A 108 18.44 -17.59 -2.98
CA ALA A 108 18.20 -17.40 -1.56
C ALA A 108 17.27 -18.48 -1.00
N GLN A 109 17.72 -19.14 0.07
CA GLN A 109 16.96 -20.21 0.71
C GLN A 109 16.12 -19.65 1.86
N PRO A 110 14.96 -20.26 2.18
CA PRO A 110 14.21 -19.92 3.37
C PRO A 110 15.07 -19.96 4.64
N VAL A 111 14.91 -18.94 5.47
CA VAL A 111 15.55 -18.87 6.80
C VAL A 111 14.90 -19.88 7.76
N ASP A 112 15.55 -20.14 8.90
CA ASP A 112 14.97 -20.99 9.95
C ASP A 112 13.61 -20.39 10.40
N PRO A 113 12.48 -21.09 10.24
CA PRO A 113 11.16 -20.56 10.58
C PRO A 113 10.98 -20.32 12.08
N THR A 114 11.87 -20.83 12.93
CA THR A 114 11.87 -20.53 14.37
C THR A 114 12.62 -19.24 14.71
N ASP A 115 13.42 -18.71 13.79
CA ASP A 115 14.05 -17.40 13.91
C ASP A 115 13.11 -16.31 13.35
N ILE A 116 12.17 -15.90 14.20
CA ILE A 116 11.13 -14.91 13.87
C ILE A 116 11.74 -13.62 13.30
N GLN A 117 12.85 -13.16 13.86
CA GLN A 117 13.49 -11.92 13.38
C GLN A 117 14.07 -12.11 11.97
N ALA A 118 14.70 -13.24 11.71
CA ALA A 118 15.22 -13.55 10.38
C ALA A 118 14.08 -13.68 9.35
N VAL A 119 12.96 -14.32 9.71
CA VAL A 119 11.79 -14.43 8.81
C VAL A 119 11.28 -13.05 8.41
N LEU A 120 11.14 -12.13 9.38
CA LEU A 120 10.62 -10.78 9.10
C LEU A 120 11.60 -9.92 8.29
N THR A 121 12.90 -9.97 8.61
CA THR A 121 13.89 -9.02 8.07
C THR A 121 14.75 -9.53 6.92
N ALA A 122 14.87 -10.85 6.76
CA ALA A 122 15.73 -11.49 5.79
C ALA A 122 15.01 -12.58 4.97
N ASN A 123 13.69 -12.43 4.80
CA ASN A 123 12.89 -13.31 3.96
C ASN A 123 13.48 -13.38 2.53
N PRO A 124 13.68 -14.56 1.93
CA PRO A 124 14.24 -14.68 0.58
C PRO A 124 13.38 -14.00 -0.48
N LEU A 125 12.08 -13.76 -0.23
CA LEU A 125 11.20 -12.99 -1.13
C LEU A 125 11.79 -11.62 -1.50
N TYR A 126 12.43 -10.93 -0.55
CA TYR A 126 12.99 -9.58 -0.77
C TYR A 126 14.15 -9.55 -1.78
N THR A 127 14.67 -10.71 -2.17
CA THR A 127 15.83 -10.82 -3.07
C THR A 127 15.47 -11.29 -4.48
N GLN A 128 14.17 -11.51 -4.75
CA GLN A 128 13.67 -12.06 -6.01
C GLN A 128 13.47 -11.01 -7.12
N GLY A 129 13.81 -9.74 -6.88
CA GLY A 129 13.72 -8.68 -7.89
C GLY A 129 12.30 -8.16 -8.10
N GLY A 130 11.94 -7.82 -9.33
CA GLY A 130 10.61 -7.31 -9.71
C GLY A 130 9.65 -8.39 -10.21
N LEU A 131 8.37 -8.03 -10.32
CA LEU A 131 7.35 -8.85 -10.94
C LEU A 131 7.47 -8.82 -12.47
N ALA A 132 7.00 -9.84 -13.18
CA ALA A 132 7.36 -10.16 -14.57
C ALA A 132 6.76 -9.23 -15.64
N ASN A 133 6.11 -8.13 -15.24
CA ASN A 133 5.38 -7.20 -16.11
C ASN A 133 4.37 -7.91 -17.02
N GLY A 134 3.56 -8.79 -16.44
CA GLY A 134 2.54 -9.50 -17.18
C GLY A 134 1.40 -8.61 -17.64
N ARG A 135 0.64 -9.17 -18.57
CA ARG A 135 -0.45 -8.46 -19.23
C ARG A 135 -1.74 -8.65 -18.44
N CYS A 136 -2.20 -7.59 -17.80
CA CYS A 136 -3.46 -7.48 -17.10
C CYS A 136 -4.43 -6.52 -17.80
N PRO A 137 -5.26 -7.01 -18.75
CA PRO A 137 -6.31 -6.19 -19.34
C PRO A 137 -7.47 -6.06 -18.33
N ALA A 138 -7.31 -5.22 -17.31
CA ALA A 138 -8.37 -5.05 -16.32
C ALA A 138 -9.67 -4.59 -17.01
N GLU A 139 -10.78 -5.13 -16.53
CA GLU A 139 -12.10 -4.81 -17.09
C GLU A 139 -12.50 -3.35 -16.79
N ASP A 140 -13.47 -2.83 -17.54
CA ASP A 140 -14.13 -1.59 -17.17
C ASP A 140 -14.97 -1.81 -15.90
N LEU A 141 -14.67 -1.03 -14.85
CA LEU A 141 -15.37 -1.07 -13.57
C LEU A 141 -16.82 -0.58 -13.67
N GLY A 142 -17.17 0.15 -14.74
CA GLY A 142 -18.52 0.65 -14.95
C GLY A 142 -19.02 1.53 -13.79
N GLU A 143 -20.21 1.25 -13.29
CA GLU A 143 -20.82 1.98 -12.17
C GLU A 143 -20.43 1.41 -10.78
N ALA A 144 -19.48 0.47 -10.75
CA ALA A 144 -19.03 -0.23 -9.53
C ALA A 144 -20.18 -0.87 -8.74
N SER A 145 -21.19 -1.42 -9.42
CA SER A 145 -22.13 -2.37 -8.81
C SER A 145 -21.38 -3.60 -8.27
N LYS A 146 -22.01 -4.40 -7.41
CA LYS A 146 -21.39 -5.62 -6.88
C LYS A 146 -20.90 -6.54 -8.01
N ASP A 147 -21.72 -6.78 -9.02
CA ASP A 147 -21.39 -7.68 -10.14
C ASP A 147 -20.25 -7.11 -11.00
N GLU A 148 -20.21 -5.78 -11.19
CA GLU A 148 -19.09 -5.10 -11.86
C GLU A 148 -17.80 -5.21 -11.05
N GLN A 149 -17.84 -4.95 -9.75
CA GLN A 149 -16.69 -5.12 -8.86
C GLN A 149 -16.21 -6.57 -8.83
N THR A 150 -17.14 -7.54 -8.83
CA THR A 150 -16.79 -8.97 -8.86
C THR A 150 -16.00 -9.32 -10.11
N ARG A 151 -16.47 -8.89 -11.30
CA ARG A 151 -15.73 -9.14 -12.54
C ARG A 151 -14.39 -8.41 -12.58
N PHE A 152 -14.38 -7.15 -12.17
CA PHE A 152 -13.15 -6.34 -12.10
C PHE A 152 -12.10 -6.98 -11.19
N TYR A 153 -12.49 -7.38 -9.99
CA TYR A 153 -11.58 -8.03 -9.05
C TYR A 153 -11.17 -9.42 -9.51
N LEU A 154 -12.06 -10.25 -10.07
CA LEU A 154 -11.66 -11.56 -10.62
C LEU A 154 -10.59 -11.40 -11.71
N ALA A 155 -10.75 -10.43 -12.62
CA ALA A 155 -9.74 -10.16 -13.64
C ALA A 155 -8.39 -9.73 -13.03
N LEU A 156 -8.41 -8.93 -11.94
CA LEU A 156 -7.20 -8.57 -11.22
C LEU A 156 -6.60 -9.74 -10.42
N MET A 157 -7.42 -10.62 -9.86
CA MET A 157 -6.97 -11.83 -9.15
C MET A 157 -6.20 -12.76 -10.09
N ASP A 158 -6.71 -12.98 -11.31
CA ASP A 158 -6.00 -13.77 -12.34
C ASP A 158 -4.62 -13.17 -12.66
N CYS A 159 -4.50 -11.84 -12.64
CA CYS A 159 -3.23 -11.15 -12.86
C CYS A 159 -2.29 -11.24 -11.64
N LEU A 160 -2.83 -11.01 -10.44
CA LEU A 160 -2.08 -11.12 -9.19
C LEU A 160 -1.50 -12.53 -9.03
N ASP A 161 -2.29 -13.56 -9.30
CA ASP A 161 -1.88 -14.96 -9.29
C ASP A 161 -0.70 -15.21 -10.24
N ALA A 162 -0.82 -14.72 -11.48
CA ALA A 162 0.22 -14.87 -12.49
C ALA A 162 1.53 -14.13 -12.15
N GLU A 163 1.46 -12.99 -11.46
CA GLU A 163 2.65 -12.22 -11.05
C GLU A 163 3.35 -12.81 -9.83
N TRP A 164 2.61 -13.35 -8.85
CA TRP A 164 3.16 -13.71 -7.54
C TRP A 164 3.61 -15.16 -7.40
N GLY A 165 3.03 -16.11 -8.16
CA GLY A 165 3.40 -17.52 -8.03
C GLY A 165 4.90 -17.76 -8.23
N ALA A 166 5.47 -17.26 -9.33
CA ALA A 166 6.88 -17.46 -9.67
C ALA A 166 7.88 -16.89 -8.64
N PRO A 167 7.78 -15.63 -8.16
CA PRO A 167 8.71 -15.12 -7.16
C PRO A 167 8.56 -15.81 -5.80
N ILE A 168 7.36 -16.21 -5.39
CA ILE A 168 7.14 -16.97 -4.14
C ILE A 168 7.80 -18.35 -4.22
N GLU A 169 7.59 -19.07 -5.33
CA GLU A 169 8.22 -20.38 -5.57
C GLU A 169 9.76 -20.26 -5.68
N SER A 170 10.26 -19.20 -6.32
CA SER A 170 11.71 -18.93 -6.44
C SER A 170 12.35 -18.63 -5.09
N ALA A 171 11.61 -17.99 -4.17
CA ALA A 171 12.01 -17.80 -2.78
C ALA A 171 11.94 -19.09 -1.93
N GLY A 172 11.54 -20.22 -2.52
CA GLY A 172 11.51 -21.53 -1.87
C GLY A 172 10.25 -21.83 -1.08
N PHE A 173 9.17 -21.05 -1.29
CA PHE A 173 7.88 -21.29 -0.66
C PHE A 173 6.93 -22.06 -1.58
N ALA A 174 5.91 -22.69 -1.00
CA ALA A 174 4.77 -23.15 -1.78
C ALA A 174 3.87 -21.96 -2.09
N TYR A 175 3.07 -22.09 -3.14
CA TYR A 175 2.09 -21.09 -3.51
C TYR A 175 0.75 -21.74 -3.82
N THR A 176 -0.32 -21.18 -3.29
CA THR A 176 -1.70 -21.54 -3.61
C THR A 176 -2.54 -20.31 -3.89
N GLU A 177 -3.24 -20.29 -5.03
CA GLU A 177 -4.13 -19.20 -5.40
C GLU A 177 -5.22 -18.96 -4.32
N PRO A 178 -5.40 -17.72 -3.82
CA PRO A 178 -6.42 -17.41 -2.84
C PRO A 178 -7.80 -17.23 -3.47
N GLY A 179 -8.85 -17.39 -2.66
CA GLY A 179 -10.23 -17.13 -3.09
C GLY A 179 -10.61 -15.64 -3.06
N LEU A 180 -11.73 -15.30 -3.71
CA LEU A 180 -12.34 -13.96 -3.66
C LEU A 180 -13.84 -14.04 -3.34
N VAL A 181 -14.29 -13.22 -2.40
CA VAL A 181 -15.71 -13.01 -2.09
C VAL A 181 -16.02 -11.51 -2.10
N VAL A 182 -16.80 -11.08 -3.09
CA VAL A 182 -17.37 -9.73 -3.13
C VAL A 182 -18.78 -9.77 -2.55
N PHE A 183 -19.02 -9.04 -1.46
CA PHE A 183 -20.26 -9.12 -0.69
C PHE A 183 -20.98 -7.76 -0.60
N ASP A 184 -22.30 -7.83 -0.40
CA ASP A 184 -23.19 -6.68 -0.15
C ASP A 184 -24.18 -6.95 1.00
N THR A 185 -24.01 -8.09 1.66
CA THR A 185 -24.73 -8.54 2.87
C THR A 185 -23.72 -9.08 3.87
N SER A 186 -24.12 -9.25 5.13
CA SER A 186 -23.19 -9.71 6.18
C SER A 186 -22.58 -11.08 5.86
N VAL A 187 -21.29 -11.23 6.12
CA VAL A 187 -20.53 -12.48 5.95
C VAL A 187 -19.93 -12.94 7.28
N THR A 188 -19.79 -14.25 7.45
CA THR A 188 -19.07 -14.87 8.57
C THR A 188 -17.96 -15.73 8.00
N THR A 189 -16.74 -15.51 8.50
CA THR A 189 -15.48 -16.11 8.06
C THR A 189 -14.78 -16.73 9.27
N PRO A 190 -13.71 -17.53 9.07
CA PRO A 190 -12.86 -17.97 10.17
C PRO A 190 -12.23 -16.81 10.96
N CYS A 191 -12.05 -15.65 10.31
CA CYS A 191 -11.43 -14.47 10.89
C CYS A 191 -12.42 -13.52 11.59
N GLY A 192 -13.73 -13.79 11.52
CA GLY A 192 -14.75 -13.00 12.19
C GLY A 192 -16.02 -12.83 11.38
N SER A 193 -16.72 -11.71 11.56
CA SER A 193 -17.88 -11.36 10.74
C SER A 193 -17.76 -9.91 10.29
N ALA A 194 -18.13 -9.66 9.04
CA ALA A 194 -18.17 -8.32 8.46
C ALA A 194 -19.60 -7.99 8.03
N ASN A 195 -20.01 -6.75 8.29
CA ASN A 195 -21.33 -6.26 7.93
C ASN A 195 -21.23 -4.92 7.20
N PRO A 196 -21.70 -4.83 5.95
CA PRO A 196 -21.72 -3.56 5.22
C PRO A 196 -22.47 -2.42 5.89
N GLN A 197 -23.41 -2.71 6.79
CA GLN A 197 -24.13 -1.67 7.52
C GLN A 197 -23.25 -0.96 8.57
N ASP A 198 -22.15 -1.57 9.01
CA ASP A 198 -21.25 -0.98 10.01
C ASP A 198 -20.39 0.13 9.39
N GLY A 199 -20.14 0.05 8.08
CA GLY A 199 -19.43 1.07 7.31
C GLY A 199 -17.98 1.26 7.70
N ARG A 200 -17.31 0.17 8.11
CA ARG A 200 -15.92 0.17 8.60
C ARG A 200 -14.95 -0.59 7.70
N THR A 201 -15.47 -1.50 6.87
CA THR A 201 -14.67 -2.44 6.09
C THR A 201 -14.86 -2.18 4.60
N LEU A 202 -13.77 -1.86 3.89
CA LEU A 202 -13.63 -1.89 2.44
C LEU A 202 -13.27 -3.28 1.92
N ALA A 203 -12.15 -3.87 2.36
CA ALA A 203 -11.80 -5.26 2.13
C ALA A 203 -11.00 -5.84 3.31
N PHE A 204 -10.75 -7.15 3.29
CA PHE A 204 -9.81 -7.83 4.19
C PHE A 204 -9.41 -9.19 3.62
N TYR A 205 -8.18 -9.63 3.86
CA TYR A 205 -7.73 -11.01 3.68
C TYR A 205 -7.90 -11.84 4.95
N CYS A 206 -8.48 -13.04 4.82
CA CYS A 206 -8.59 -14.00 5.92
C CYS A 206 -7.61 -15.17 5.75
N PRO A 207 -6.54 -15.26 6.56
CA PRO A 207 -5.59 -16.38 6.47
C PRO A 207 -6.17 -17.73 6.93
N GLY A 208 -7.36 -17.74 7.53
CA GLY A 208 -8.00 -18.97 8.01
C GLY A 208 -8.72 -19.79 6.93
N ASP A 209 -9.09 -19.15 5.80
CA ASP A 209 -9.62 -19.80 4.60
C ASP A 209 -8.94 -19.35 3.31
N GLU A 210 -7.93 -18.47 3.40
CA GLU A 210 -7.16 -17.94 2.27
C GLU A 210 -8.04 -17.22 1.26
N VAL A 211 -8.99 -16.41 1.76
CA VAL A 211 -9.95 -15.65 0.93
C VAL A 211 -9.83 -14.15 1.17
N LEU A 212 -9.83 -13.39 0.07
CA LEU A 212 -9.99 -11.95 0.05
C LEU A 212 -11.48 -11.60 0.03
N TYR A 213 -11.92 -10.74 0.95
CA TYR A 213 -13.31 -10.32 1.07
C TYR A 213 -13.43 -8.83 0.78
N ALA A 214 -14.28 -8.44 -0.19
CA ALA A 214 -14.49 -7.03 -0.54
C ALA A 214 -15.96 -6.61 -0.33
N ASP A 215 -16.16 -5.54 0.44
CA ASP A 215 -17.46 -4.94 0.73
C ASP A 215 -17.88 -3.99 -0.39
N ALA A 216 -18.63 -4.50 -1.36
CA ALA A 216 -18.98 -3.75 -2.56
C ALA A 216 -19.62 -2.38 -2.29
N PRO A 217 -20.64 -2.24 -1.42
CA PRO A 217 -21.23 -0.94 -1.17
C PRO A 217 -20.28 0.01 -0.42
N GLN A 218 -19.40 -0.46 0.48
CA GLN A 218 -18.44 0.43 1.15
C GLN A 218 -17.33 0.89 0.21
N VAL A 219 -16.75 -0.01 -0.59
CA VAL A 219 -15.75 0.34 -1.60
C VAL A 219 -16.31 1.37 -2.58
N ARG A 220 -17.52 1.15 -3.12
CA ARG A 220 -18.21 2.13 -4.00
C ARG A 220 -18.46 3.46 -3.32
N LYS A 221 -18.86 3.43 -2.04
CA LYS A 221 -19.11 4.66 -1.29
C LYS A 221 -17.83 5.47 -1.06
N PHE A 222 -16.71 4.79 -0.84
CA PHE A 222 -15.44 5.42 -0.49
C PHE A 222 -14.68 5.88 -1.74
N PHE A 223 -14.54 5.04 -2.77
CA PHE A 223 -13.75 5.33 -3.96
C PHE A 223 -14.56 5.80 -5.18
N GLY A 224 -15.89 5.64 -5.17
CA GLY A 224 -16.71 5.93 -6.34
C GLY A 224 -16.33 5.04 -7.53
N SER A 225 -15.97 5.64 -8.66
CA SER A 225 -15.54 4.95 -9.89
C SER A 225 -14.03 5.02 -10.14
N ILE A 226 -13.22 5.33 -9.13
CA ILE A 226 -11.76 5.43 -9.27
C ILE A 226 -11.16 4.02 -9.30
N ASP A 227 -11.12 3.39 -10.47
CA ASP A 227 -10.66 2.02 -10.70
C ASP A 227 -9.25 1.70 -10.14
N VAL A 228 -8.31 2.64 -10.20
CA VAL A 228 -6.97 2.47 -9.62
C VAL A 228 -7.03 2.26 -8.11
N ALA A 229 -8.00 2.87 -7.42
CA ALA A 229 -8.18 2.68 -5.98
C ALA A 229 -8.69 1.27 -5.63
N TYR A 230 -9.49 0.67 -6.53
CA TYR A 230 -9.91 -0.72 -6.41
C TYR A 230 -8.72 -1.66 -6.65
N ALA A 231 -7.91 -1.38 -7.67
CA ALA A 231 -6.74 -2.20 -8.00
C ALA A 231 -5.71 -2.21 -6.86
N ILE A 232 -5.42 -1.06 -6.26
CA ILE A 232 -4.49 -1.00 -5.13
C ILE A 232 -5.08 -1.61 -3.85
N LEU A 233 -6.40 -1.48 -3.61
CA LEU A 233 -7.08 -2.15 -2.48
C LEU A 233 -6.93 -3.67 -2.58
N ILE A 234 -7.30 -4.28 -3.71
CA ILE A 234 -7.20 -5.73 -3.84
C ILE A 234 -5.74 -6.20 -3.88
N GLY A 235 -4.84 -5.41 -4.46
CA GLY A 235 -3.40 -5.68 -4.43
C GLY A 235 -2.82 -5.66 -3.00
N HIS A 236 -3.30 -4.76 -2.14
CA HIS A 236 -2.95 -4.74 -0.72
C HIS A 236 -3.43 -6.02 -0.01
N GLU A 237 -4.70 -6.41 -0.19
CA GLU A 237 -5.21 -7.65 0.41
C GLU A 237 -4.48 -8.90 -0.09
N PHE A 238 -4.08 -8.90 -1.37
CA PHE A 238 -3.24 -9.95 -1.93
C PHE A 238 -1.82 -9.92 -1.33
N GLY A 239 -1.30 -8.74 -0.97
CA GLY A 239 -0.07 -8.60 -0.21
C GLY A 239 -0.11 -9.35 1.12
N HIS A 240 -1.24 -9.37 1.83
CA HIS A 240 -1.39 -10.22 3.01
C HIS A 240 -1.38 -11.72 2.68
N HIS A 241 -1.93 -12.11 1.53
CA HIS A 241 -1.79 -13.48 1.05
C HIS A 241 -0.32 -13.82 0.74
N VAL A 242 0.44 -12.93 0.10
CA VAL A 242 1.88 -13.11 -0.10
C VAL A 242 2.60 -13.26 1.24
N GLN A 243 2.26 -12.45 2.24
CA GLN A 243 2.82 -12.57 3.60
C GLN A 243 2.49 -13.91 4.25
N LYS A 244 1.30 -14.47 3.97
CA LYS A 244 0.90 -15.82 4.42
C LYS A 244 1.76 -16.90 3.77
N GLU A 245 1.84 -16.91 2.43
CA GLU A 245 2.58 -17.94 1.68
C GLU A 245 4.08 -17.93 2.02
N THR A 246 4.61 -16.77 2.40
CA THR A 246 6.04 -16.59 2.73
C THR A 246 6.35 -16.60 4.22
N ALA A 247 5.42 -17.10 5.05
CA ALA A 247 5.54 -17.24 6.50
C ALA A 247 5.73 -15.93 7.30
N LEU A 248 5.57 -14.77 6.66
CA LEU A 248 5.69 -13.46 7.30
C LEU A 248 4.55 -13.21 8.29
N LEU A 249 3.30 -13.62 7.95
CA LEU A 249 2.16 -13.48 8.88
C LEU A 249 2.35 -14.35 10.12
N GLU A 250 2.81 -15.59 9.98
CA GLU A 250 3.08 -16.49 11.10
C GLU A 250 4.19 -15.94 12.00
N ALA A 251 5.25 -15.37 11.41
CA ALA A 251 6.32 -14.74 12.16
C ALA A 251 5.82 -13.50 12.90
N PHE A 252 5.00 -12.66 12.25
CA PHE A 252 4.33 -11.51 12.86
C PHE A 252 3.45 -11.92 14.06
N ASP A 253 2.69 -12.99 13.94
CA ASP A 253 1.82 -13.50 15.02
C ASP A 253 2.63 -14.13 16.18
N ALA A 254 3.76 -14.76 15.87
CA ALA A 254 4.65 -15.36 16.86
C ALA A 254 5.55 -14.34 17.58
N ALA A 255 5.70 -13.13 17.03
CA ALA A 255 6.54 -12.10 17.60
C ALA A 255 5.98 -11.58 18.94
N ILE A 256 6.80 -11.67 19.99
CA ILE A 256 6.47 -11.26 21.35
C ILE A 256 7.00 -9.85 21.60
N TYR A 257 6.14 -8.96 22.08
CA TYR A 257 6.48 -7.58 22.44
C TYR A 257 6.21 -7.30 23.91
N ASP A 258 7.13 -6.57 24.52
CA ASP A 258 7.06 -6.20 25.93
C ASP A 258 6.04 -5.10 26.20
N ASP A 259 5.76 -4.26 25.20
CA ASP A 259 4.79 -3.16 25.28
C ASP A 259 3.91 -3.03 24.02
N TYR A 260 2.84 -2.25 24.17
CA TYR A 260 1.83 -2.04 23.15
C TYR A 260 2.31 -1.19 21.97
N ASP A 261 3.19 -0.22 22.23
CA ASP A 261 3.66 0.72 21.21
C ASP A 261 4.59 0.01 20.20
N GLN A 262 5.42 -0.92 20.68
CA GLN A 262 6.24 -1.78 19.82
C GLN A 262 5.37 -2.70 18.96
N ARG A 263 4.26 -3.22 19.50
CA ARG A 263 3.31 -4.02 18.71
C ARG A 263 2.65 -3.18 17.61
N LEU A 264 2.31 -1.92 17.89
CA LEU A 264 1.78 -1.02 16.86
C LEU A 264 2.80 -0.71 15.76
N VAL A 265 4.07 -0.49 16.10
CA VAL A 265 5.13 -0.36 15.09
C VAL A 265 5.19 -1.61 14.21
N LEU A 266 5.11 -2.81 14.80
CA LEU A 266 5.11 -4.05 14.03
C LEU A 266 3.88 -4.14 13.11
N ASN A 267 2.68 -3.82 13.61
CA ASN A 267 1.46 -3.80 12.78
C ASN A 267 1.65 -2.88 11.57
N ARG A 268 2.11 -1.65 11.79
CA ARG A 268 2.34 -0.68 10.70
C ARG A 268 3.33 -1.21 9.66
N ARG A 269 4.40 -1.89 10.10
CA ARG A 269 5.35 -2.55 9.17
C ARG A 269 4.65 -3.62 8.32
N LEU A 270 3.81 -4.45 8.92
CA LEU A 270 3.05 -5.47 8.20
C LEU A 270 2.09 -4.86 7.16
N GLU A 271 1.29 -3.87 7.57
CA GLU A 271 0.30 -3.21 6.72
C GLU A 271 0.96 -2.42 5.58
N LEU A 272 2.01 -1.66 5.88
CA LEU A 272 2.74 -0.89 4.86
C LEU A 272 3.47 -1.79 3.86
N GLN A 273 3.86 -3.00 4.27
CA GLN A 273 4.42 -3.97 3.34
C GLN A 273 3.35 -4.48 2.38
N ALA A 274 2.15 -4.79 2.86
CA ALA A 274 1.03 -5.17 2.00
C ALA A 274 0.68 -4.04 1.01
N SER A 275 0.66 -2.78 1.48
CA SER A 275 0.51 -1.59 0.62
C SER A 275 1.63 -1.47 -0.42
N CYS A 276 2.88 -1.68 -0.01
CA CYS A 276 4.03 -1.69 -0.93
C CYS A 276 3.87 -2.75 -2.02
N MET A 277 3.47 -3.97 -1.66
CA MET A 277 3.22 -5.08 -2.58
C MET A 277 2.06 -4.80 -3.55
N GLY A 278 1.00 -4.12 -3.10
CA GLY A 278 -0.05 -3.62 -3.99
C GLY A 278 0.47 -2.59 -5.00
N GLY A 279 1.34 -1.67 -4.56
CA GLY A 279 2.01 -0.70 -5.43
C GLY A 279 2.90 -1.38 -6.47
N LEU A 280 3.66 -2.39 -6.04
CA LEU A 280 4.51 -3.23 -6.88
C LEU A 280 3.71 -3.89 -8.01
N PHE A 281 2.60 -4.55 -7.65
CA PHE A 281 1.70 -5.17 -8.63
C PHE A 281 1.19 -4.15 -9.65
N LEU A 282 0.74 -2.97 -9.18
CA LEU A 282 0.22 -1.93 -10.07
C LEU A 282 1.29 -1.41 -11.05
N GLY A 283 2.54 -1.32 -10.58
CA GLY A 283 3.69 -0.97 -11.43
C GLY A 283 3.95 -2.04 -12.48
N ALA A 284 3.92 -3.31 -12.08
CA ALA A 284 4.16 -4.43 -12.98
C ALA A 284 3.15 -4.49 -14.14
N ILE A 285 1.87 -4.22 -13.85
CA ILE A 285 0.83 -4.28 -14.89
C ILE A 285 0.63 -2.98 -15.66
N ALA A 286 1.40 -1.92 -15.36
CA ALA A 286 1.15 -0.55 -15.84
C ALA A 286 1.16 -0.41 -17.37
N GLU A 287 1.80 -1.30 -18.12
CA GLU A 287 1.72 -1.29 -19.60
C GLU A 287 0.32 -1.66 -20.10
N SER A 288 -0.35 -2.58 -19.41
CA SER A 288 -1.63 -3.17 -19.81
C SER A 288 -2.84 -2.66 -19.02
N PHE A 289 -2.58 -2.00 -17.89
CA PHE A 289 -3.51 -1.19 -17.11
C PHE A 289 -2.98 0.26 -17.02
N PRO A 290 -3.01 1.05 -18.12
CA PRO A 290 -2.19 2.26 -18.27
C PRO A 290 -2.50 3.37 -17.27
N ILE A 291 -1.54 3.72 -16.42
CA ILE A 291 -1.68 4.78 -15.42
C ILE A 291 -1.27 6.12 -16.06
N ASP A 292 -2.18 6.79 -16.76
CA ASP A 292 -1.94 8.15 -17.27
C ASP A 292 -1.81 9.21 -16.14
N ASP A 293 -1.52 10.47 -16.48
CA ASP A 293 -1.34 11.53 -15.46
C ASP A 293 -2.57 11.72 -14.54
N GLN A 294 -3.79 11.48 -15.06
CA GLN A 294 -5.00 11.56 -14.26
C GLN A 294 -5.08 10.39 -13.29
N ARG A 295 -4.84 9.17 -13.77
CA ARG A 295 -4.83 7.95 -12.98
C ARG A 295 -3.68 7.93 -11.97
N LEU A 296 -2.52 8.49 -12.31
CA LEU A 296 -1.41 8.69 -11.38
C LEU A 296 -1.79 9.67 -10.27
N SER A 297 -2.49 10.75 -10.61
CA SER A 297 -3.01 11.69 -9.60
C SER A 297 -4.12 11.05 -8.74
N GLN A 298 -4.88 10.10 -9.28
CA GLN A 298 -5.86 9.32 -8.53
C GLN A 298 -5.18 8.31 -7.60
N LEU A 299 -4.15 7.61 -8.09
CA LEU A 299 -3.31 6.71 -7.30
C LEU A 299 -2.69 7.44 -6.12
N ASP A 300 -2.05 8.59 -6.36
CA ASP A 300 -1.44 9.42 -5.34
C ASP A 300 -2.40 9.75 -4.18
N ARG A 301 -3.65 10.11 -4.53
CA ARG A 301 -4.70 10.40 -3.55
C ARG A 301 -5.22 9.14 -2.87
N ALA A 302 -5.44 8.07 -3.63
CA ALA A 302 -5.93 6.80 -3.09
C ALA A 302 -4.93 6.21 -2.11
N ALA A 303 -3.65 6.18 -2.48
CA ALA A 303 -2.54 5.70 -1.65
C ALA A 303 -2.48 6.42 -0.30
N GLY A 304 -2.70 7.74 -0.29
CA GLY A 304 -2.78 8.51 0.96
C GLY A 304 -4.03 8.26 1.82
N ALA A 305 -5.05 7.59 1.29
CA ALA A 305 -6.31 7.32 1.97
C ALA A 305 -6.40 5.91 2.59
N PHE A 306 -5.42 5.04 2.36
CA PHE A 306 -5.34 3.70 2.98
C PHE A 306 -4.78 3.71 4.40
N GLY A 307 -4.04 4.76 4.77
CA GLY A 307 -3.44 4.88 6.10
C GLY A 307 -4.38 5.41 7.17
N ASP A 308 -3.88 5.40 8.40
CA ASP A 308 -4.49 6.01 9.57
C ASP A 308 -4.70 7.52 9.34
N GLU A 309 -5.93 7.97 9.60
CA GLU A 309 -6.30 9.38 9.44
C GLU A 309 -5.53 10.27 10.44
N PRO A 310 -5.08 11.48 10.02
CA PRO A 310 -4.47 12.43 10.93
C PRO A 310 -5.37 12.75 12.14
N GLY A 311 -4.88 12.45 13.34
CA GLY A 311 -5.62 12.68 14.59
C GLY A 311 -6.41 11.47 15.11
N ALA A 312 -6.27 10.29 14.50
CA ALA A 312 -6.57 9.04 15.19
C ALA A 312 -5.76 8.97 16.49
N PRO A 313 -6.32 8.48 17.60
CA PRO A 313 -5.54 8.24 18.82
C PRO A 313 -4.33 7.36 18.52
N ASP A 314 -3.16 7.69 19.08
CA ASP A 314 -1.91 6.94 18.84
C ASP A 314 -2.08 5.43 19.08
N ASN A 315 -2.95 5.06 20.02
CA ASN A 315 -3.26 3.68 20.36
C ASN A 315 -4.18 2.96 19.35
N GLN A 316 -4.44 3.56 18.19
CA GLN A 316 -5.29 3.05 17.11
C GLN A 316 -4.62 3.23 15.75
N ARG A 317 -3.33 3.57 15.73
CA ARG A 317 -2.55 3.73 14.51
C ARG A 317 -1.77 2.45 14.20
N ASP A 318 -2.38 1.55 13.45
CA ASP A 318 -1.83 0.24 13.12
C ASP A 318 -1.63 0.01 11.61
N HIS A 319 -2.05 0.95 10.74
CA HIS A 319 -1.90 0.85 9.28
C HIS A 319 -0.87 1.84 8.71
N GLY A 320 -0.27 2.65 9.57
CA GLY A 320 0.67 3.71 9.21
C GLY A 320 -0.07 4.92 8.68
N SER A 321 0.54 6.09 8.70
CA SER A 321 -0.03 7.33 8.19
C SER A 321 -0.37 7.22 6.71
N GLY A 322 -1.26 8.10 6.25
CA GLY A 322 -1.50 8.29 4.82
C GLY A 322 -0.22 8.65 4.04
N GLU A 323 0.71 9.40 4.66
CA GLU A 323 2.00 9.74 4.04
C GLU A 323 2.88 8.50 3.85
N SER A 324 3.01 7.68 4.89
CA SER A 324 3.73 6.40 4.85
C SER A 324 3.15 5.48 3.77
N ASN A 325 1.83 5.28 3.75
CA ASN A 325 1.18 4.45 2.73
C ASN A 325 1.45 4.95 1.31
N ARG A 326 1.29 6.26 1.10
CA ARG A 326 1.59 6.90 -0.18
C ARG A 326 3.03 6.64 -0.62
N ASP A 327 3.98 6.79 0.29
CA ASP A 327 5.39 6.65 -0.03
C ASP A 327 5.78 5.19 -0.35
N TRP A 328 5.29 4.21 0.42
CA TRP A 328 5.55 2.79 0.14
C TRP A 328 4.88 2.31 -1.16
N ILE A 329 3.62 2.69 -1.40
CA ILE A 329 2.90 2.36 -2.64
C ILE A 329 3.63 2.95 -3.86
N LEU A 330 3.92 4.26 -3.82
CA LEU A 330 4.51 4.94 -4.99
C LEU A 330 5.96 4.54 -5.22
N ARG A 331 6.72 4.19 -4.17
CA ARG A 331 8.07 3.64 -4.29
C ARG A 331 8.05 2.37 -5.11
N ALA A 332 7.31 1.35 -4.67
CA ALA A 332 7.27 0.06 -5.36
C ALA A 332 6.62 0.14 -6.74
N PHE A 333 5.57 0.95 -6.89
CA PHE A 333 4.99 1.28 -8.20
C PHE A 333 6.08 1.77 -9.17
N SER A 334 6.96 2.65 -8.72
CA SER A 334 7.97 3.28 -9.58
C SER A 334 9.20 2.41 -9.82
N THR A 335 9.55 1.51 -8.88
CA THR A 335 10.82 0.75 -8.95
C THR A 335 10.66 -0.67 -9.45
N ASN A 336 9.46 -1.26 -9.36
CA ASN A 336 9.22 -2.68 -9.59
C ASN A 336 10.31 -3.58 -8.95
N ASP A 337 10.50 -3.44 -7.64
CA ASP A 337 11.53 -4.14 -6.86
C ASP A 337 10.98 -4.59 -5.50
N LEU A 338 10.87 -5.92 -5.30
CA LEU A 338 10.43 -6.53 -4.03
C LEU A 338 11.32 -6.16 -2.85
N GLY A 339 12.61 -5.91 -3.09
CA GLY A 339 13.54 -5.50 -2.05
C GLY A 339 13.17 -4.17 -1.41
N GLN A 340 12.45 -3.31 -2.14
CA GLN A 340 11.93 -2.04 -1.64
C GLN A 340 10.71 -2.19 -0.73
N CYS A 341 10.19 -3.41 -0.53
CA CYS A 341 9.04 -3.69 0.35
C CYS A 341 9.43 -4.34 1.68
N ASN A 342 10.74 -4.36 2.03
CA ASN A 342 11.19 -4.80 3.35
C ASN A 342 10.98 -3.68 4.39
N THR A 343 9.73 -3.50 4.81
CA THR A 343 9.36 -2.53 5.85
C THR A 343 9.92 -2.90 7.21
N PHE A 344 10.28 -4.16 7.48
CA PHE A 344 10.76 -4.61 8.80
C PHE A 344 12.15 -4.12 9.17
N VAL A 345 12.94 -3.64 8.19
CA VAL A 345 14.26 -3.03 8.41
C VAL A 345 14.26 -1.51 8.20
N ALA A 346 13.10 -0.91 7.87
CA ALA A 346 12.98 0.52 7.67
C ALA A 346 13.10 1.31 9.00
N PRO A 347 13.57 2.56 8.98
CA PRO A 347 13.46 3.48 10.10
C PRO A 347 12.01 3.59 10.61
N ASP A 348 11.80 3.79 11.92
CA ASP A 348 10.44 3.92 12.48
C ASP A 348 9.66 5.10 11.87
N ASP A 349 10.34 6.20 11.52
CA ASP A 349 9.71 7.36 10.87
C ASP A 349 9.16 7.04 9.47
N ASP A 350 9.70 6.03 8.78
CA ASP A 350 9.21 5.59 7.47
C ASP A 350 7.99 4.67 7.60
N VAL A 351 7.65 4.24 8.82
CA VAL A 351 6.52 3.35 9.10
C VAL A 351 5.58 3.95 10.15
N ASP A 352 5.64 5.26 10.36
CA ASP A 352 4.73 5.94 11.28
C ASP A 352 3.28 5.82 10.82
#